data_AF-A0A1Z1MR01-F1
#
_entry.id   AF-A0A1Z1MR01-F1
#
_cell.length_a   1.000
_cell.length_b   1.000
_cell.length_c   1.000
_cell.angle_alpha   90.00
_cell.angle_beta   90.00
_cell.angle_gamma   90.00
#
_symmetry.space_group_name_H-M   'P 1'
#
loop_
_entity.id
_entity.type
_entity.pdbx_description
1 polymer ?
#
loop_
_entity_poly.entity_id
_entity_poly.type
_entity_poly.pdbx_seq_one_letter_code
_entity_poly.pdbx_strand_id
1 'polypeptide(L)'
;MLDAFSRVVVNSDSKAAYVSGSDLQALKTFINDGNKRLDAVNYIVSNSSCIVSDAVSGMICENPGLISPGGNCYTNRRMAACLRDGEIILRYVSYALLAGDASVLEDRCLNGLKETYIALGVPTNSSVRSVNIMKSAAVAFVSNSASQRKIEVTEGDCSALAAEVAGYCDRVATAIS
;
A
#
# COMPACT_ATOMS: atom_id res chain seq x y z
N MET A 1 16.82 0.01 -3.14
CA MET A 1 15.73 0.93 -2.74
C MET A 1 16.08 2.33 -3.17
N LEU A 2 15.11 3.01 -3.75
CA LEU A 2 15.15 4.37 -4.25
C LEU A 2 13.99 5.15 -3.62
N ASP A 3 14.07 6.46 -3.74
CA ASP A 3 13.02 7.43 -3.48
C ASP A 3 12.78 8.26 -4.75
N ALA A 4 11.82 9.18 -4.73
CA ALA A 4 11.50 10.03 -5.88
C ALA A 4 12.72 10.80 -6.43
N PHE A 5 13.67 11.20 -5.55
CA PHE A 5 14.85 11.96 -5.95
C PHE A 5 15.91 11.09 -6.63
N SER A 6 16.33 10.01 -5.97
CA SER A 6 17.32 9.08 -6.49
C SER A 6 16.83 8.35 -7.75
N ARG A 7 15.52 8.14 -7.90
CA ARG A 7 14.90 7.65 -9.13
C ARG A 7 15.23 8.54 -10.33
N VAL A 8 15.10 9.85 -10.18
CA VAL A 8 15.41 10.81 -11.26
C VAL A 8 16.91 10.78 -11.59
N VAL A 9 17.77 10.72 -10.57
CA VAL A 9 19.23 10.66 -10.77
C VAL A 9 19.64 9.42 -11.55
N VAL A 10 19.17 8.23 -11.16
CA VAL A 10 19.50 6.97 -11.84
C VAL A 10 18.99 6.98 -13.30
N ASN A 11 17.81 7.55 -13.54
CA ASN A 11 17.28 7.68 -14.90
C ASN A 11 18.15 8.58 -15.79
N SER A 12 18.68 9.69 -15.25
CA SER A 12 19.59 10.59 -15.98
C SER A 12 20.98 9.98 -16.18
N ASP A 13 21.50 9.30 -15.16
CA ASP A 13 22.80 8.61 -15.21
C ASP A 13 22.84 7.54 -16.32
N SER A 14 21.75 6.77 -16.48
CA SER A 14 21.63 5.77 -17.55
C SER A 14 21.75 6.34 -18.98
N LYS A 15 21.53 7.66 -19.12
CA LYS A 15 21.61 8.40 -20.40
C LYS A 15 22.90 9.22 -20.51
N ALA A 16 23.78 9.15 -19.51
CA ALA A 16 24.94 10.04 -19.36
C ALA A 16 24.56 11.52 -19.47
N ALA A 17 23.39 11.89 -18.94
CA ALA A 17 22.81 13.22 -19.06
C ALA A 17 22.66 13.89 -17.69
N TYR A 18 22.65 15.22 -17.68
CA TYR A 18 22.24 15.98 -16.49
C TYR A 18 20.72 15.88 -16.29
N VAL A 19 20.28 16.05 -15.04
CA VAL A 19 18.85 16.16 -14.70
C VAL A 19 18.25 17.35 -15.45
N SER A 20 17.19 17.10 -16.22
CA SER A 20 16.60 18.11 -17.09
C SER A 20 15.81 19.16 -16.31
N GLY A 21 15.54 20.32 -16.93
CA GLY A 21 14.70 21.36 -16.33
C GLY A 21 13.27 20.87 -16.02
N SER A 22 12.72 19.98 -16.86
CA SER A 22 11.41 19.35 -16.62
C SER A 22 11.44 18.39 -15.43
N ASP A 23 12.50 17.60 -15.27
CA ASP A 23 12.64 16.69 -14.13
C ASP A 23 12.78 17.48 -12.82
N LEU A 24 13.55 18.57 -12.84
CA LEU A 24 13.66 19.46 -11.69
C LEU A 24 12.33 20.13 -11.32
N GLN A 25 11.51 20.49 -12.31
CA GLN A 25 10.17 21.03 -12.06
C GLN A 25 9.25 19.98 -11.43
N ALA A 26 9.32 18.72 -11.85
CA ALA A 26 8.56 17.63 -11.22
C ALA A 26 9.00 17.42 -9.75
N LEU A 27 10.30 17.46 -9.48
CA LEU A 27 10.82 17.38 -8.10
C LEU A 27 10.38 18.56 -7.23
N LYS A 28 10.29 19.77 -7.78
CA LYS A 28 9.73 20.93 -7.06
C LYS A 28 8.27 20.72 -6.69
N THR A 29 7.46 20.19 -7.61
CA THR A 29 6.06 19.84 -7.31
C THR A 29 5.98 18.79 -6.20
N PHE A 30 6.82 17.75 -6.25
CA PHE A 30 6.90 16.73 -5.20
C PHE A 30 7.19 17.34 -3.81
N ILE A 31 8.12 18.31 -3.74
CA ILE A 31 8.46 19.02 -2.48
C ILE A 31 7.30 19.91 -2.03
N ASN A 32 6.63 20.61 -2.95
CA ASN A 32 5.49 21.48 -2.63
C ASN A 32 4.32 20.69 -2.04
N ASP A 33 4.08 19.46 -2.51
CA ASP A 33 3.09 18.54 -1.93
C ASP A 33 3.64 17.74 -0.73
N GLY A 34 4.87 18.00 -0.28
CA GLY A 34 5.54 17.24 0.77
C GLY A 34 4.78 17.23 2.10
N ASN A 35 4.19 18.35 2.52
CA ASN A 35 3.37 18.40 3.73
C ASN A 35 2.13 17.49 3.61
N LYS A 36 1.41 17.58 2.48
CA LYS A 36 0.25 16.72 2.22
C LYS A 36 0.62 15.25 2.17
N ARG A 37 1.81 14.92 1.66
CA ARG A 37 2.32 13.54 1.62
C ARG A 37 2.55 12.99 3.02
N LEU A 38 3.16 13.77 3.91
CA LEU A 38 3.36 13.37 5.31
C LEU A 38 2.01 13.17 6.02
N ASP A 39 1.05 14.07 5.78
CA ASP A 39 -0.31 13.95 6.31
C ASP A 39 -1.01 12.70 5.79
N ALA A 40 -0.95 12.43 4.48
CA ALA A 40 -1.52 11.23 3.87
C ALA A 40 -0.93 9.94 4.45
N VAL A 41 0.39 9.89 4.66
CA VAL A 41 1.05 8.76 5.33
C VAL A 41 0.55 8.63 6.77
N ASN A 42 0.43 9.73 7.52
CA ASN A 42 -0.07 9.71 8.89
C ASN A 42 -1.52 9.20 8.97
N TYR A 43 -2.39 9.57 8.01
CA TYR A 43 -3.77 9.10 7.97
C TYR A 43 -3.88 7.59 7.79
N ILE A 44 -2.95 6.99 7.03
CA ILE A 44 -2.88 5.52 6.89
C ILE A 44 -2.30 4.89 8.16
N VAL A 45 -1.15 5.37 8.65
CA VAL A 45 -0.42 4.74 9.75
C VAL A 45 -1.18 4.81 11.08
N SER A 46 -1.84 5.94 11.37
CA SER A 46 -2.68 6.11 12.57
C SER A 46 -3.93 5.22 12.56
N ASN A 47 -4.33 4.71 11.39
CA ASN A 47 -5.50 3.84 11.19
C ASN A 47 -5.11 2.43 10.71
N SER A 48 -3.84 2.04 10.77
CA SER A 48 -3.36 0.77 10.23
C SER A 48 -4.08 -0.45 10.82
N SER A 49 -4.25 -0.47 12.13
CA SER A 49 -4.94 -1.55 12.85
C SER A 49 -6.37 -1.75 12.36
N CYS A 50 -7.14 -0.68 12.17
CA CYS A 50 -8.51 -0.79 11.69
C CYS A 50 -8.58 -1.15 10.20
N ILE A 51 -7.70 -0.59 9.36
CA ILE A 51 -7.63 -0.92 7.93
C ILE A 51 -7.39 -2.42 7.74
N VAL A 52 -6.41 -2.98 8.47
CA VAL A 52 -6.06 -4.41 8.35
C VAL A 52 -7.16 -5.30 8.91
N SER A 53 -7.71 -4.98 10.09
CA SER A 53 -8.76 -5.79 10.70
C SER A 53 -10.04 -5.79 9.86
N ASP A 54 -10.41 -4.64 9.29
CA ASP A 54 -11.60 -4.50 8.44
C ASP A 54 -11.43 -5.26 7.12
N ALA A 55 -10.25 -5.17 6.50
CA ALA A 55 -9.95 -5.90 5.26
C ALA A 55 -9.97 -7.42 5.44
N VAL A 56 -9.34 -7.94 6.50
CA VAL A 56 -9.34 -9.39 6.77
C VAL A 56 -10.73 -9.87 7.17
N SER A 57 -11.47 -9.09 7.98
CA SER A 57 -12.84 -9.43 8.36
C SER A 57 -13.79 -9.40 7.15
N GLY A 58 -13.67 -8.41 6.27
CA GLY A 58 -14.45 -8.31 5.04
C GLY A 58 -14.15 -9.45 4.07
N MET A 59 -12.87 -9.81 3.89
CA MET A 59 -12.47 -10.99 3.11
C MET A 59 -13.14 -12.27 3.63
N ILE A 60 -13.20 -12.48 4.95
CA ILE A 60 -13.85 -13.65 5.57
C ILE A 60 -15.37 -13.56 5.46
N CYS A 61 -15.95 -12.37 5.62
CA CYS A 61 -17.38 -12.17 5.49
C CYS A 61 -17.88 -12.55 4.08
N GLU A 62 -17.09 -12.24 3.05
CA GLU A 62 -17.39 -12.60 1.67
C GLU A 62 -17.05 -14.06 1.34
N ASN A 63 -16.11 -14.66 2.05
CA ASN A 63 -15.76 -16.08 1.91
C ASN A 63 -15.59 -16.78 3.28
N PRO A 64 -16.69 -17.22 3.92
CA PRO A 64 -16.64 -17.83 5.24
C PRO A 64 -15.86 -19.16 5.29
N GLY A 65 -15.63 -19.81 4.15
CA GLY A 65 -14.85 -21.04 4.07
C GLY A 65 -13.40 -20.89 4.55
N LEU A 66 -12.88 -19.66 4.61
CA LEU A 66 -11.53 -19.36 5.09
C LEU A 66 -11.31 -19.72 6.56
N ILE A 67 -12.36 -19.71 7.38
CA ILE A 67 -12.31 -20.01 8.82
C ILE A 67 -12.90 -21.37 9.19
N SER A 68 -13.48 -22.09 8.22
CA SER A 68 -13.91 -23.48 8.40
C SER A 68 -12.71 -24.41 8.67
N PRO A 69 -12.92 -25.60 9.26
CA PRO A 69 -11.85 -26.59 9.39
C PRO A 69 -11.16 -26.86 8.05
N GLY A 70 -9.83 -26.72 8.02
CA GLY A 70 -9.03 -26.83 6.79
C GLY A 70 -8.81 -25.51 6.03
N GLY A 71 -9.57 -24.46 6.34
CA GLY A 71 -9.42 -23.12 5.77
C GLY A 71 -8.09 -22.46 6.12
N ASN A 72 -7.64 -21.52 5.28
CA ASN A 72 -6.33 -20.91 5.43
C ASN A 72 -6.25 -19.94 6.63
N CYS A 73 -7.37 -19.36 7.06
CA CYS A 73 -7.46 -18.52 8.27
C CYS A 73 -7.84 -19.32 9.53
N TYR A 74 -8.02 -20.64 9.43
CA TYR A 74 -8.18 -21.54 10.57
C TYR A 74 -6.81 -22.15 10.96
N THR A 75 -6.30 -22.05 12.19
CA THR A 75 -6.85 -21.58 13.47
C THR A 75 -6.33 -20.17 13.84
N ASN A 76 -6.46 -19.75 15.11
CA ASN A 76 -5.89 -18.49 15.65
C ASN A 76 -4.45 -18.21 15.20
N ARG A 77 -3.60 -19.24 15.11
CA ARG A 77 -2.22 -19.09 14.63
C ARG A 77 -2.17 -18.63 13.16
N ARG A 78 -3.02 -19.19 12.30
CA ARG A 78 -3.08 -18.79 10.88
C ARG A 78 -3.79 -17.46 10.69
N MET A 79 -4.85 -17.20 11.46
CA MET A 79 -5.50 -15.89 11.49
C MET A 79 -4.51 -14.78 11.85
N ALA A 80 -3.73 -14.98 12.92
CA ALA A 80 -2.70 -14.03 13.33
C ALA A 80 -1.63 -13.82 12.25
N ALA A 81 -1.25 -14.88 11.53
CA ALA A 81 -0.33 -14.76 10.39
C ALA A 81 -0.94 -13.94 9.24
N CYS A 82 -2.22 -14.15 8.92
CA CYS A 82 -2.93 -13.38 7.90
C CYS A 82 -3.03 -11.88 8.25
N LEU A 83 -3.39 -11.56 9.50
CA LEU A 83 -3.41 -10.18 10.01
C LEU A 83 -2.03 -9.53 9.94
N ARG A 84 -0.99 -10.24 10.37
CA ARG A 84 0.40 -9.78 10.30
C ARG A 84 0.83 -9.51 8.86
N ASP A 85 0.51 -10.40 7.93
CA ASP A 85 0.84 -10.22 6.51
C ASP A 85 0.12 -8.99 5.92
N GLY A 86 -1.15 -8.77 6.29
CA GLY A 86 -1.90 -7.56 5.94
C GLY A 86 -1.23 -6.28 6.44
N GLU A 87 -0.77 -6.27 7.69
CA GLU A 87 -0.03 -5.15 8.28
C GLU A 87 1.33 -4.93 7.59
N ILE A 88 2.06 -6.00 7.27
CA ILE A 88 3.34 -5.92 6.54
C ILE A 88 3.12 -5.25 5.18
N ILE A 89 2.12 -5.72 4.41
CA ILE A 89 1.78 -5.15 3.10
C ILE A 89 1.43 -3.67 3.24
N LEU A 90 0.51 -3.31 4.14
CA LEU A 90 0.08 -1.93 4.33
C LEU A 90 1.24 -1.03 4.76
N ARG A 91 2.15 -1.54 5.59
CA ARG A 91 3.34 -0.81 6.02
C ARG A 91 4.29 -0.55 4.86
N TYR A 92 4.57 -1.53 4.00
CA TYR A 92 5.39 -1.31 2.81
C TYR A 92 4.73 -0.37 1.79
N VAL A 93 3.41 -0.39 1.67
CA VAL A 93 2.66 0.61 0.89
C VAL A 93 2.84 2.01 1.49
N SER A 94 2.76 2.16 2.82
CA SER A 94 2.99 3.46 3.47
C SER A 94 4.42 3.97 3.29
N TYR A 95 5.42 3.07 3.24
CA TYR A 95 6.81 3.43 2.97
C TYR A 95 7.01 3.84 1.52
N ALA A 96 6.37 3.16 0.57
CA ALA A 96 6.40 3.56 -0.83
C ALA A 96 5.76 4.95 -1.02
N LEU A 97 4.63 5.22 -0.35
CA LEU A 97 4.01 6.54 -0.33
C LEU A 97 4.89 7.60 0.33
N LEU A 98 5.59 7.28 1.41
CA LEU A 98 6.52 8.23 2.03
C LEU A 98 7.70 8.57 1.09
N ALA A 99 8.25 7.55 0.43
CA ALA A 99 9.40 7.70 -0.47
C ALA A 99 9.05 8.25 -1.86
N GLY A 100 7.78 8.15 -2.28
CA GLY A 100 7.36 8.46 -3.64
C GLY A 100 7.88 7.47 -4.69
N ASP A 101 8.25 6.25 -4.29
CA ASP A 101 8.80 5.21 -5.17
C ASP A 101 8.47 3.81 -4.64
N ALA A 102 8.12 2.89 -5.55
CA ALA A 102 7.69 1.53 -5.21
C ALA A 102 8.84 0.54 -4.94
N SER A 103 10.11 0.90 -5.18
CA SER A 103 11.22 -0.07 -5.16
C SER A 103 11.38 -0.78 -3.82
N VAL A 104 11.14 -0.09 -2.69
CA VAL A 104 11.19 -0.74 -1.36
C VAL A 104 10.09 -1.78 -1.19
N LEU A 105 8.89 -1.51 -1.72
CA LEU A 105 7.76 -2.45 -1.72
C LEU A 105 8.09 -3.65 -2.63
N GLU A 106 8.57 -3.40 -3.84
CA GLU A 106 8.88 -4.44 -4.83
C GLU A 106 10.02 -5.34 -4.36
N ASP A 107 11.17 -4.76 -4.02
CA ASP A 107 12.39 -5.51 -3.72
C ASP A 107 12.31 -6.29 -2.41
N ARG A 108 11.64 -5.74 -1.39
CA ARG A 108 11.67 -6.29 -0.02
C ARG A 108 10.38 -6.93 0.45
N CYS A 109 9.25 -6.65 -0.20
CA CYS A 109 7.95 -7.21 0.19
C CYS A 109 7.37 -8.14 -0.88
N LEU A 110 7.45 -7.77 -2.16
CA LEU A 110 6.72 -8.48 -3.23
C LEU A 110 7.56 -9.55 -3.92
N ASN A 111 8.88 -9.35 -4.02
CA ASN A 111 9.78 -10.30 -4.66
C ASN A 111 9.76 -11.66 -3.92
N GLY A 112 9.26 -12.71 -4.60
CA GLY A 112 9.10 -14.06 -4.05
C GLY A 112 7.83 -14.29 -3.22
N LEU A 113 6.97 -13.28 -3.06
CA LEU A 113 5.77 -13.39 -2.21
C LEU A 113 4.74 -14.35 -2.80
N LYS A 114 4.53 -14.30 -4.12
CA LYS A 114 3.60 -15.19 -4.82
C LYS A 114 4.01 -16.65 -4.70
N GLU A 115 5.28 -16.94 -4.92
CA GLU A 115 5.85 -18.28 -4.81
C GLU A 115 5.71 -18.81 -3.38
N THR A 116 5.92 -17.94 -2.38
CA THR A 116 5.72 -18.27 -0.97
C THR A 116 4.25 -18.59 -0.68
N TYR A 117 3.31 -17.78 -1.16
CA TYR A 117 1.88 -18.01 -1.00
C TYR A 117 1.41 -19.30 -1.67
N ILE A 118 1.91 -19.60 -2.88
CA ILE A 118 1.63 -20.86 -3.57
C ILE A 118 2.17 -22.06 -2.76
N ALA A 119 3.42 -21.99 -2.31
CA ALA A 119 4.04 -23.07 -1.53
C ALA A 119 3.33 -23.34 -0.20
N LEU A 120 2.76 -22.30 0.43
CA LEU A 120 2.01 -22.41 1.69
C LEU A 120 0.51 -22.71 1.49
N GLY A 121 0.03 -22.76 0.24
CA GLY A 121 -1.39 -22.97 -0.08
C GLY A 121 -2.29 -21.81 0.36
N VAL A 122 -1.79 -20.57 0.33
CA VAL A 122 -2.56 -19.36 0.61
C VAL A 122 -3.45 -19.04 -0.60
N PRO A 123 -4.76 -18.83 -0.41
CA PRO A 123 -5.69 -18.59 -1.52
C PRO A 123 -5.53 -17.17 -2.10
N THR A 124 -4.86 -17.06 -3.25
CA THR A 124 -4.50 -15.77 -3.89
C THR A 124 -5.71 -14.87 -4.15
N ASN A 125 -6.84 -15.42 -4.61
CA ASN A 125 -8.08 -14.66 -4.83
C ASN A 125 -8.57 -13.96 -3.55
N SER A 126 -8.47 -14.62 -2.39
CA SER A 126 -8.85 -14.03 -1.10
C SER A 126 -7.84 -12.98 -0.65
N SER A 127 -6.54 -13.24 -0.84
CA SER A 127 -5.48 -12.26 -0.56
C SER A 127 -5.64 -10.98 -1.40
N VAL A 128 -5.91 -11.10 -2.70
CA VAL A 128 -6.21 -9.97 -3.59
C VAL A 128 -7.44 -9.21 -3.11
N ARG A 129 -8.49 -9.91 -2.66
CA ARG A 129 -9.67 -9.24 -2.10
C ARG A 129 -9.34 -8.43 -0.86
N SER A 130 -8.56 -8.98 0.07
CA SER A 130 -8.09 -8.24 1.26
C SER A 130 -7.30 -6.98 0.87
N VAL A 131 -6.38 -7.08 -0.09
CA VAL A 131 -5.62 -5.93 -0.61
C VAL A 131 -6.55 -4.87 -1.22
N ASN A 132 -7.58 -5.25 -1.95
CA ASN A 132 -8.54 -4.32 -2.55
C ASN A 132 -9.42 -3.61 -1.50
N ILE A 133 -9.74 -4.27 -0.38
CA ILE A 133 -10.44 -3.62 0.74
C ILE A 133 -9.49 -2.63 1.43
N MET A 134 -8.23 -3.03 1.70
CA MET A 134 -7.20 -2.11 2.23
C MET A 134 -6.99 -0.90 1.31
N LYS A 135 -6.96 -1.08 -0.01
CA LYS A 135 -6.88 -0.01 -1.01
C LYS A 135 -8.03 0.99 -0.85
N SER A 136 -9.27 0.49 -0.81
CA SER A 136 -10.46 1.34 -0.65
C SER A 136 -10.40 2.14 0.64
N ALA A 137 -10.01 1.51 1.74
CA ALA A 137 -9.85 2.17 3.03
C ALA A 137 -8.74 3.23 3.01
N ALA A 138 -7.56 2.91 2.47
CA ALA A 138 -6.45 3.84 2.36
C ALA A 138 -6.81 5.08 1.52
N VAL A 139 -7.48 4.89 0.38
CA VAL A 139 -7.99 6.00 -0.45
C VAL A 139 -9.00 6.84 0.33
N ALA A 140 -9.91 6.21 1.08
CA ALA A 140 -10.91 6.92 1.89
C ALA A 140 -10.25 7.75 3.00
N PHE A 141 -9.21 7.23 3.66
CA PHE A 141 -8.46 7.98 4.68
C PHE A 141 -7.66 9.14 4.07
N VAL A 142 -6.96 8.94 2.96
CA VAL A 142 -6.18 10.01 2.29
C VAL A 142 -7.08 11.11 1.76
N SER A 143 -8.28 10.77 1.28
CA SER A 143 -9.29 11.75 0.82
C SER A 143 -10.19 12.29 1.94
N ASN A 144 -9.94 11.92 3.21
CA ASN A 144 -10.77 12.26 4.38
C ASN A 144 -12.28 11.98 4.18
N SER A 145 -12.61 10.94 3.41
CA SER A 145 -13.98 10.51 3.12
C SER A 145 -14.43 9.30 3.94
N ALA A 146 -13.59 8.82 4.86
CA ALA A 146 -13.93 7.75 5.80
C ALA A 146 -15.12 8.15 6.70
N SER A 147 -16.10 7.26 6.83
CA SER A 147 -17.40 7.56 7.46
C SER A 147 -17.34 7.73 8.97
N GLN A 148 -16.53 6.92 9.66
CA GLN A 148 -16.51 6.85 11.13
C GLN A 148 -15.31 7.56 11.78
N ARG A 149 -14.27 7.87 11.00
CA ARG A 149 -13.04 8.49 11.49
C ARG A 149 -12.63 9.61 10.54
N LYS A 150 -13.07 10.82 10.86
CA LYS A 150 -12.63 12.03 10.18
C LYS A 150 -11.47 12.64 10.94
N ILE A 151 -10.51 13.15 10.18
CA ILE A 151 -9.37 13.87 10.73
C ILE A 151 -9.59 15.35 10.40
N GLU A 152 -9.28 16.24 11.33
CA GLU A 152 -9.23 17.67 11.03
C GLU A 152 -8.05 17.91 10.10
N VAL A 153 -8.34 18.38 8.89
CA VAL A 153 -7.34 18.59 7.84
C VAL A 153 -7.38 20.03 7.38
N THR A 154 -6.24 20.54 6.93
CA THR A 154 -6.23 21.78 6.14
C THR A 154 -6.93 21.49 4.81
N GLU A 155 -7.85 22.37 4.40
CA GLU A 155 -8.59 22.19 3.15
C GLU A 155 -7.62 22.17 1.94
N GLY A 156 -7.79 21.18 1.07
CA GLY A 156 -6.94 21.03 -0.11
C GLY A 156 -7.20 19.73 -0.87
N ASP A 157 -6.68 19.67 -2.10
CA ASP A 157 -6.78 18.48 -2.93
C ASP A 157 -5.60 17.51 -2.67
N CYS A 158 -5.96 16.27 -2.31
CA CYS A 158 -5.06 15.12 -2.12
C CYS A 158 -5.36 13.97 -3.11
N SER A 159 -6.12 14.23 -4.17
CA SER A 159 -6.52 13.23 -5.17
C SER A 159 -5.33 12.52 -5.83
N ALA A 160 -4.24 13.25 -6.09
CA ALA A 160 -3.00 12.68 -6.63
C ALA A 160 -2.36 11.67 -5.67
N LEU A 161 -2.28 11.98 -4.37
CA LEU A 161 -1.75 11.07 -3.35
C LEU A 161 -2.66 9.86 -3.14
N ALA A 162 -3.98 10.06 -3.23
CA ALA A 162 -4.96 8.97 -3.18
C ALA A 162 -4.82 8.01 -4.39
N ALA A 163 -4.58 8.56 -5.59
CA ALA A 163 -4.31 7.76 -6.78
C ALA A 163 -2.95 7.03 -6.69
N GLU A 164 -1.93 7.67 -6.11
CA GLU A 164 -0.61 7.09 -5.91
C GLU A 164 -0.66 5.89 -4.95
N VAL A 165 -1.32 6.02 -3.78
CA VAL A 165 -1.48 4.89 -2.85
C VAL A 165 -2.30 3.75 -3.46
N ALA A 166 -3.34 4.08 -4.24
CA ALA A 166 -4.10 3.08 -4.99
C ALA A 166 -3.20 2.31 -5.96
N GLY A 167 -2.31 3.01 -6.67
CA GLY A 167 -1.34 2.39 -7.58
C GLY A 167 -0.36 1.45 -6.87
N TYR A 168 0.10 1.78 -5.65
CA TYR A 168 0.92 0.86 -4.86
C TYR A 168 0.14 -0.39 -4.44
N CYS A 169 -1.12 -0.26 -4.01
CA CYS A 169 -1.96 -1.42 -3.73
C CYS A 169 -2.21 -2.29 -4.97
N ASP A 170 -2.39 -1.69 -6.15
CA ASP A 170 -2.56 -2.42 -7.40
C ASP A 170 -1.31 -3.21 -7.79
N ARG A 171 -0.12 -2.69 -7.49
CA ARG A 171 1.15 -3.42 -7.65
C ARG A 171 1.19 -4.66 -6.75
N VAL A 172 0.74 -4.54 -5.49
CA VAL A 172 0.63 -5.70 -4.58
C VAL A 172 -0.33 -6.73 -5.15
N ALA A 173 -1.54 -6.31 -5.55
CA ALA A 173 -2.56 -7.21 -6.09
C ALA A 173 -2.06 -7.96 -7.34
N THR A 174 -1.38 -7.25 -8.24
CA THR A 174 -0.78 -7.83 -9.46
C THR A 174 0.35 -8.80 -9.14
N ALA A 175 1.17 -8.50 -8.13
CA ALA A 175 2.30 -9.36 -7.76
C ALA A 175 1.85 -10.70 -7.17
N ILE A 176 0.73 -10.74 -6.42
CA ILE A 176 0.25 -11.95 -5.74
C ILE A 176 -0.86 -12.70 -6.47
N SER A 177 -1.46 -12.11 -7.52
CA SER A 177 -2.47 -12.75 -8.37
C SER A 177 -1.87 -13.84 -9.25
#